data_AF-A0A9W8JY95-F1
#
_entry.id   AF-A0A9W8JY95-F1
#
_cell.length_a   1.000
_cell.length_b   1.000
_cell.length_c   1.000
_cell.angle_alpha   90.00
_cell.angle_beta   90.00
_cell.angle_gamma   90.00
#
_symmetry.space_group_name_H-M   'P 1'
#
loop_
_entity.id
_entity.type
_entity.pdbx_description
1 polymer ?
#
loop_
_entity_poly.entity_id
_entity_poly.type
_entity_poly.pdbx_seq_one_letter_code
_entity_poly.pdbx_strand_id
1 'polypeptide(L)'
;MPGVVNRIYGWWSSKRTPYSDKFHTYTLEWDPKFIRVFVDRRTSAMLEVEIGRGRKRSFWDKAGFPLTAPNGSSQVVVTNPYSSASSDGNTEGGLGTDAAPYDQKFYLVMNLAVGGTSGWFPDGVGGKPWFDESLTAMRDFARAQDEWSKTWPTNVEDRAFRVDYVKMWERC
;
A
#
# COMPACT_ATOMS: atom_id res chain seq x y z
N MET A 1 -0.44 -16.61 -11.14
CA MET A 1 0.83 -15.95 -11.50
C MET A 1 1.74 -16.01 -10.29
N PRO A 2 2.95 -16.59 -10.38
CA PRO A 2 3.92 -16.51 -9.30
C PRO A 2 4.31 -15.05 -9.12
N GLY A 3 3.82 -14.45 -8.03
CA GLY A 3 4.36 -13.26 -7.38
C GLY A 3 4.34 -11.96 -8.19
N VAL A 4 3.34 -11.12 -7.92
CA VAL A 4 3.70 -9.74 -7.56
C VAL A 4 4.52 -9.87 -6.28
N VAL A 5 5.83 -10.07 -6.45
CA VAL A 5 6.74 -10.11 -5.31
C VAL A 5 6.76 -8.70 -4.76
N ASN A 6 6.18 -8.50 -3.58
CA ASN A 6 6.23 -7.21 -2.88
C ASN A 6 7.70 -6.77 -2.77
N ARG A 7 8.14 -5.87 -3.66
CA ARG A 7 9.53 -5.38 -3.68
C ARG A 7 9.78 -4.30 -2.66
N ILE A 8 8.74 -3.56 -2.30
CA ILE A 8 8.77 -2.49 -1.31
C ILE A 8 7.59 -2.72 -0.37
N TYR A 9 7.88 -3.11 0.86
CA TYR A 9 6.89 -3.18 1.92
C TYR A 9 7.56 -2.78 3.24
N GLY A 10 6.78 -2.14 4.10
CA GLY A 10 7.15 -1.86 5.48
C GLY A 10 6.31 -2.72 6.40
N TRP A 11 6.92 -3.24 7.47
CA TRP A 11 6.20 -3.98 8.51
C TRP A 11 6.55 -3.41 9.87
N TRP A 12 5.54 -3.31 10.73
CA TRP A 12 5.72 -2.91 12.10
C TRP A 12 4.75 -3.65 13.00
N SER A 13 5.25 -4.07 14.17
CA SER A 13 4.45 -4.76 15.17
C SER A 13 4.63 -4.10 16.53
N SER A 14 3.53 -3.98 17.26
CA SER A 14 3.54 -3.67 18.70
C SER A 14 3.45 -4.98 19.47
N LYS A 15 4.38 -5.20 20.41
CA LYS A 15 4.41 -6.43 21.23
C LYS A 15 3.46 -6.38 22.43
N ARG A 16 2.93 -5.21 22.79
CA ARG A 16 2.24 -4.99 24.07
C ARG A 16 0.75 -4.64 23.94
N THR A 17 0.35 -4.02 22.84
CA THR A 17 -1.02 -3.55 22.63
C THR A 17 -1.42 -3.70 21.17
N PRO A 18 -2.61 -4.25 20.87
CA PRO A 18 -3.23 -4.18 19.57
C PRO A 18 -3.39 -2.75 19.06
N TYR A 19 -3.33 -2.60 17.74
CA TYR A 19 -3.56 -1.31 17.05
C TYR A 19 -5.01 -0.80 17.15
N SER A 20 -5.94 -1.67 17.54
CA SER A 20 -7.35 -1.35 17.74
C SER A 20 -7.64 -0.63 19.05
N ASP A 21 -6.74 -0.69 20.02
CA ASP A 21 -7.03 -0.27 21.39
C ASP A 21 -6.96 1.24 21.60
N LYS A 22 -6.27 1.97 20.71
CA LYS A 22 -6.02 3.41 20.85
C LYS A 22 -5.95 4.09 19.48
N PHE A 23 -6.10 5.41 19.48
CA PHE A 23 -5.76 6.22 18.31
C PHE A 23 -4.26 6.18 18.06
N HIS A 24 -3.90 6.04 16.79
CA HIS A 24 -2.54 6.07 16.29
C HIS A 24 -2.41 7.16 15.23
N THR A 25 -1.24 7.79 15.17
CA THR A 25 -0.96 8.80 14.13
C THR A 25 -0.13 8.16 13.04
N TYR A 26 -0.75 7.94 11.88
CA TYR A 26 -0.06 7.47 10.66
C TYR A 26 0.48 8.67 9.90
N THR A 27 1.77 8.67 9.61
CA THR A 27 2.42 9.77 8.89
C THR A 27 3.05 9.26 7.61
N LEU A 28 2.71 9.92 6.49
CA LEU A 28 3.38 9.82 5.21
C LEU A 28 4.18 11.10 5.00
N GLU A 29 5.50 10.98 4.92
CA GLU A 29 6.37 12.05 4.47
C GLU A 29 6.89 11.71 3.08
N TRP A 30 6.84 12.70 2.20
CA TRP A 30 7.21 12.49 0.81
C TRP A 30 7.75 13.79 0.21
N ASP A 31 8.93 13.67 -0.40
CA ASP A 31 9.55 14.70 -1.23
C ASP A 31 10.27 14.04 -2.43
N PRO A 32 10.87 14.81 -3.35
CA PRO A 32 11.57 14.24 -4.51
C PRO A 32 12.74 13.30 -4.17
N LYS A 33 13.18 13.23 -2.92
CA LYS A 33 14.32 12.44 -2.45
C LYS A 33 13.93 11.22 -1.64
N PHE A 34 12.75 11.18 -1.03
CA PHE A 34 12.29 9.99 -0.33
C PHE A 34 10.77 9.91 -0.14
N ILE A 35 10.29 8.69 0.08
CA ILE A 35 9.00 8.42 0.72
C ILE A 35 9.26 7.70 2.04
N ARG A 36 8.65 8.17 3.12
CA ARG A 36 8.75 7.57 4.44
C ARG A 36 7.38 7.42 5.07
N VAL A 37 7.13 6.27 5.68
CA VAL A 37 5.90 6.00 6.44
C VAL A 37 6.27 5.57 7.85
N PHE A 38 5.60 6.14 8.84
CA PHE A 38 5.77 5.78 10.24
C PHE A 38 4.48 5.93 11.03
N VAL A 39 4.44 5.29 12.21
CA VAL A 39 3.32 5.32 13.14
C VAL A 39 3.79 5.91 14.46
N ASP A 40 3.05 6.88 14.97
CA ASP A 40 3.20 7.59 16.26
C ASP A 40 4.50 8.39 16.42
N ARG A 41 5.66 7.83 16.04
CA ARG A 41 6.98 8.45 16.18
C ARG A 41 7.82 8.23 14.92
N ARG A 42 8.54 9.28 14.50
CA ARG A 42 9.45 9.24 13.35
C ARG A 42 10.57 8.20 13.48
N THR A 43 11.01 7.89 14.70
CA THR A 43 12.04 6.88 14.98
C THR A 43 11.56 5.44 14.74
N SER A 44 10.24 5.24 14.57
CA SER A 44 9.61 3.97 14.26
C SER A 44 9.18 3.92 12.79
N ALA A 45 10.10 4.26 11.88
CA ALA A 45 9.84 4.23 10.45
C ALA A 45 9.54 2.80 9.99
N MET A 46 8.34 2.59 9.46
CA MET A 46 7.91 1.32 8.90
C MET A 46 8.50 1.10 7.50
N LEU A 47 8.62 2.19 6.75
CA LEU A 47 9.11 2.20 5.39
C LEU A 47 9.90 3.48 5.16
N GLU A 48 11.06 3.35 4.52
CA GLU A 48 11.79 4.46 3.96
C GLU A 48 12.34 4.05 2.60
N VAL A 49 12.01 4.83 1.57
CA VAL A 49 12.45 4.61 0.20
C VAL A 49 13.18 5.86 -0.26
N GLU A 50 14.49 5.76 -0.42
CA GLU A 50 15.30 6.83 -1.01
C GLU A 50 15.14 6.88 -2.54
N ILE A 51 15.14 8.08 -3.10
CA ILE A 51 14.96 8.39 -4.52
C ILE A 51 16.20 9.15 -5.03
N GLY A 52 16.63 8.86 -6.26
CA GLY A 52 17.73 9.57 -6.91
C GLY A 52 19.14 9.20 -6.42
N ARG A 53 19.27 8.13 -5.62
CA ARG A 53 20.55 7.66 -5.07
C ARG A 53 20.79 6.16 -5.35
N GLY A 54 22.07 5.80 -5.45
CA GLY A 54 22.51 4.41 -5.62
C GLY A 54 22.26 3.84 -7.01
N ARG A 55 22.26 2.50 -7.12
CA ARG A 55 22.05 1.78 -8.40
C ARG A 55 20.58 1.68 -8.81
N LYS A 56 19.65 1.76 -7.85
CA LYS A 56 18.20 1.73 -8.09
C LYS A 56 17.64 3.09 -7.70
N ARG A 57 17.74 4.04 -8.62
CA ARG A 57 17.45 5.46 -8.33
C ARG A 57 15.97 5.78 -8.40
N SER A 58 15.26 5.16 -9.33
CA SER A 58 13.85 5.41 -9.58
C SER A 58 12.94 4.34 -8.96
N PHE A 59 11.64 4.62 -8.83
CA PHE A 59 10.66 3.60 -8.46
C PHE A 59 10.58 2.47 -9.50
N TRP A 60 10.81 2.77 -10.78
CA TRP A 60 10.90 1.76 -11.84
C TRP A 60 12.03 0.74 -11.56
N ASP A 61 13.23 1.23 -11.24
CA ASP A 61 14.38 0.35 -10.95
C ASP A 61 14.15 -0.50 -9.68
N LYS A 62 13.42 0.06 -8.72
CA LYS A 62 13.08 -0.63 -7.46
C LYS A 62 11.99 -1.68 -7.65
N ALA A 63 11.04 -1.45 -8.54
CA ALA A 63 9.92 -2.35 -8.81
C ALA A 63 10.35 -3.69 -9.42
N GLY A 64 11.51 -3.75 -10.10
CA GLY A 64 12.08 -5.00 -10.61
C GLY A 64 11.16 -5.70 -11.60
N PHE A 65 10.55 -4.93 -12.50
CA PHE A 65 9.72 -5.43 -13.58
C PHE A 65 10.49 -6.45 -14.46
N PRO A 66 9.83 -7.49 -14.99
CA PRO A 66 10.47 -8.45 -15.88
C PRO A 66 10.86 -7.78 -17.20
N LEU A 67 11.85 -8.34 -17.92
CA LEU A 67 12.25 -7.81 -19.23
C LEU A 67 11.14 -7.95 -20.29
N THR A 68 10.34 -9.02 -20.20
CA THR A 68 9.20 -9.25 -21.08
C THR A 68 7.95 -9.64 -20.31
N ALA A 69 6.79 -9.33 -20.86
CA ALA A 69 5.48 -9.71 -20.33
C ALA A 69 4.56 -10.18 -21.46
N PRO A 70 3.61 -11.10 -21.19
CA PRO A 70 2.63 -11.52 -22.19
C PRO A 70 1.58 -10.42 -22.42
N ASN A 71 1.31 -10.09 -23.68
CA ASN A 71 0.21 -9.20 -24.10
C ASN A 71 -0.88 -9.98 -24.85
N GLY A 72 -1.43 -11.02 -24.20
CA GLY A 72 -2.48 -11.88 -24.76
C GLY A 72 -1.99 -12.92 -25.77
N SER A 73 -1.27 -12.52 -26.83
CA SER A 73 -0.85 -13.40 -27.93
C SER A 73 0.66 -13.48 -28.16
N SER A 74 1.45 -12.61 -27.52
CA SER A 74 2.90 -12.54 -27.72
C SER A 74 3.61 -12.02 -26.47
N GLN A 75 4.92 -12.28 -26.36
CA GLN A 75 5.76 -11.61 -25.39
C GLN A 75 6.17 -10.24 -25.91
N VAL A 76 6.00 -9.20 -25.10
CA VAL A 76 6.41 -7.82 -25.40
C VAL A 76 7.46 -7.36 -24.40
N VAL A 77 8.35 -6.47 -24.84
CA VAL A 77 9.36 -5.85 -23.97
C VAL A 77 8.67 -4.89 -23.01
N VAL A 78 8.92 -5.07 -21.71
CA VAL A 78 8.44 -4.14 -20.69
C VAL A 78 9.35 -2.92 -20.69
N THR A 79 8.83 -1.81 -21.22
CA THR A 79 9.57 -0.55 -21.34
C THR A 79 9.22 0.38 -20.19
N ASN A 80 10.20 1.09 -19.66
CA ASN A 80 9.98 2.11 -18.64
C ASN A 80 9.20 3.29 -19.25
N PRO A 81 7.93 3.53 -18.85
CA PRO A 81 7.15 4.66 -19.34
C PRO A 81 7.69 6.01 -18.84
N TYR A 82 8.56 6.00 -17.83
CA TYR A 82 9.22 7.18 -17.25
C TYR A 82 10.69 7.29 -17.71
N SER A 83 11.08 6.63 -18.80
CA SER A 83 12.48 6.57 -19.26
C SER A 83 13.08 7.92 -19.68
N SER A 84 12.23 8.87 -20.03
CA SER A 84 12.57 10.25 -20.37
C SER A 84 12.56 11.20 -19.16
N ALA A 85 12.38 10.67 -17.95
CA ALA A 85 12.47 11.43 -16.72
C ALA A 85 13.90 11.90 -16.49
N SER A 86 14.07 13.20 -16.23
CA SER A 86 15.37 13.75 -15.87
C SER A 86 15.54 13.77 -14.35
N SER A 87 16.79 13.65 -13.88
CA SER A 87 17.08 13.71 -12.44
C SER A 87 16.75 15.05 -11.79
N ASP A 88 16.51 16.09 -12.57
CA ASP A 88 16.26 17.47 -12.15
C ASP A 88 14.88 18.02 -12.60
N GLY A 89 14.05 17.21 -13.26
CA GLY A 89 12.74 17.60 -13.79
C GLY A 89 12.77 18.55 -15.01
N ASN A 90 13.94 18.87 -15.56
CA ASN A 90 14.13 19.82 -16.66
C ASN A 90 14.19 19.18 -18.07
N THR A 91 13.53 18.06 -18.32
CA THR A 91 13.42 17.55 -19.70
C THR A 91 12.36 18.33 -20.49
N GLU A 92 12.78 18.95 -21.61
CA GLU A 92 11.86 19.43 -22.63
C GLU A 92 10.94 18.26 -23.04
N GLY A 93 9.64 18.40 -22.75
CA GLY A 93 8.64 17.36 -22.96
C GLY A 93 7.87 16.91 -21.71
N GLY A 94 8.28 17.32 -20.50
CA GLY A 94 7.46 17.16 -19.28
C GLY A 94 7.38 15.73 -18.73
N LEU A 95 8.39 14.90 -18.99
CA LEU A 95 8.31 13.47 -18.75
C LEU A 95 8.88 13.05 -17.38
N GLY A 96 8.53 13.73 -16.29
CA GLY A 96 8.75 13.28 -14.91
C GLY A 96 10.19 13.31 -14.35
N THR A 97 10.37 12.82 -13.13
CA THR A 97 11.62 12.76 -12.35
C THR A 97 11.94 11.32 -11.92
N ASP A 98 13.10 11.09 -11.26
CA ASP A 98 13.38 9.80 -10.59
C ASP A 98 12.29 9.39 -9.57
N ALA A 99 11.49 10.35 -9.08
CA ALA A 99 10.35 10.11 -8.19
C ALA A 99 9.08 9.63 -8.92
N ALA A 100 9.03 9.65 -10.25
CA ALA A 100 7.86 9.21 -11.02
C ALA A 100 7.43 7.77 -10.66
N PRO A 101 6.12 7.50 -10.56
CA PRO A 101 4.99 8.42 -10.80
C PRO A 101 4.64 9.32 -9.61
N TYR A 102 5.36 9.21 -8.49
CA TYR A 102 5.18 9.99 -7.27
C TYR A 102 5.93 11.33 -7.34
N ASP A 103 5.70 12.06 -8.42
CA ASP A 103 6.25 13.40 -8.67
C ASP A 103 5.17 14.39 -9.14
N GLN A 104 3.90 14.02 -8.97
CA GLN A 104 2.71 14.80 -9.30
C GLN A 104 1.77 14.88 -8.10
N LYS A 105 0.66 15.61 -8.19
CA LYS A 105 -0.31 15.70 -7.08
C LYS A 105 -1.13 14.41 -6.97
N PHE A 106 -1.40 13.96 -5.74
CA PHE A 106 -2.26 12.81 -5.44
C PHE A 106 -3.40 13.20 -4.50
N TYR A 107 -4.47 12.42 -4.54
CA TYR A 107 -5.55 12.47 -3.56
C TYR A 107 -5.25 11.52 -2.40
N LEU A 108 -5.53 11.96 -1.17
CA LEU A 108 -5.64 11.06 -0.03
C LEU A 108 -7.01 10.37 -0.06
N VAL A 109 -7.01 9.05 -0.16
CA VAL A 109 -8.21 8.22 -0.02
C VAL A 109 -8.09 7.42 1.27
N MET A 110 -9.10 7.50 2.12
CA MET A 110 -9.21 6.67 3.32
C MET A 110 -10.50 5.86 3.25
N ASN A 111 -10.39 4.55 3.43
CA ASN A 111 -11.53 3.64 3.44
C ASN A 111 -11.33 2.53 4.47
N LEU A 112 -12.45 1.93 4.91
CA LEU A 112 -12.45 0.65 5.61
C LEU A 112 -13.01 -0.40 4.66
N ALA A 113 -12.26 -1.48 4.44
CA ALA A 113 -12.73 -2.66 3.73
C ALA A 113 -12.75 -3.84 4.71
N VAL A 114 -13.76 -4.71 4.58
CA VAL A 114 -13.93 -5.91 5.40
C VAL A 114 -13.97 -7.12 4.48
N GLY A 115 -13.18 -8.14 4.82
CA GLY A 115 -12.96 -9.30 3.98
C GLY A 115 -11.97 -9.04 2.83
N GLY A 116 -11.98 -9.92 1.83
CA GLY A 116 -11.13 -9.82 0.65
C GLY A 116 -10.48 -11.14 0.26
N THR A 117 -10.08 -11.25 -1.00
CA THR A 117 -9.47 -12.46 -1.59
C THR A 117 -8.00 -12.27 -1.98
N SER A 118 -7.36 -11.22 -1.46
CA SER A 118 -6.01 -10.81 -1.86
C SER A 118 -4.88 -11.56 -1.15
N GLY A 119 -5.18 -12.58 -0.34
CA GLY A 119 -4.18 -13.29 0.47
C GLY A 119 -3.81 -12.59 1.78
N TRP A 120 -4.35 -11.40 2.06
CA TRP A 120 -4.08 -10.69 3.33
C TRP A 120 -4.59 -11.46 4.54
N PHE A 121 -5.77 -12.06 4.42
CA PHE A 121 -6.34 -12.98 5.42
C PHE A 121 -6.07 -14.42 4.97
N PRO A 122 -5.12 -15.15 5.58
CA PRO A 122 -4.76 -16.48 5.11
C PRO A 122 -5.93 -17.47 5.23
N ASP A 123 -6.09 -18.34 4.23
CA ASP A 123 -7.08 -19.41 4.26
C ASP A 123 -6.80 -20.39 5.41
N GLY A 124 -7.87 -20.87 6.07
CA GLY A 124 -7.78 -21.80 7.20
C GLY A 124 -7.31 -21.18 8.52
N VAL A 125 -7.04 -19.87 8.57
CA VAL A 125 -6.59 -19.17 9.78
C VAL A 125 -7.74 -18.34 10.38
N GLY A 126 -7.84 -18.32 11.71
CA GLY A 126 -8.73 -17.39 12.43
C GLY A 126 -10.24 -17.62 12.19
N GLY A 127 -10.64 -18.80 11.71
CA GLY A 127 -12.05 -19.11 11.43
C GLY A 127 -12.60 -18.36 10.22
N LYS A 128 -11.75 -17.96 9.27
CA LYS A 128 -12.15 -17.30 8.02
C LYS A 128 -13.24 -18.12 7.27
N PRO A 129 -14.46 -17.56 7.05
CA PRO A 129 -15.57 -18.31 6.47
C PRO A 129 -15.60 -18.37 4.93
N TRP A 130 -14.58 -17.83 4.25
CA TRP A 130 -14.44 -17.88 2.79
C TRP A 130 -13.02 -18.29 2.40
N PHE A 131 -12.86 -18.78 1.17
CA PHE A 131 -11.56 -19.10 0.57
C PHE A 131 -11.22 -18.11 -0.54
N ASP A 132 -9.94 -17.75 -0.67
CA ASP A 132 -9.50 -16.69 -1.60
C ASP A 132 -9.80 -17.04 -3.07
N GLU A 133 -9.65 -18.31 -3.45
CA GLU A 133 -9.87 -18.77 -4.83
C GLU A 133 -11.33 -19.16 -5.13
N SER A 134 -12.24 -19.03 -4.16
CA SER A 134 -13.65 -19.39 -4.36
C SER A 134 -14.39 -18.35 -5.20
N LEU A 135 -15.09 -18.80 -6.24
CA LEU A 135 -16.01 -17.96 -7.03
C LEU A 135 -17.19 -17.42 -6.18
N THR A 136 -17.41 -17.98 -4.99
CA THR A 136 -18.50 -17.60 -4.09
C THR A 136 -18.01 -16.96 -2.80
N ALA A 137 -16.73 -16.59 -2.71
CA ALA A 137 -16.10 -16.07 -1.50
C ALA A 137 -16.93 -14.97 -0.79
N MET A 138 -17.39 -13.96 -1.54
CA MET A 138 -18.18 -12.86 -0.97
C MET A 138 -19.57 -13.31 -0.49
N ARG A 139 -20.19 -14.29 -1.16
CA ARG A 139 -21.47 -14.87 -0.73
C ARG A 139 -21.29 -15.67 0.56
N ASP A 140 -20.20 -16.43 0.66
CA ASP A 140 -19.91 -17.27 1.82
C ASP A 140 -19.55 -16.39 3.03
N PHE A 141 -18.80 -15.31 2.82
CA PHE A 141 -18.61 -14.23 3.80
C PHE A 141 -19.93 -13.63 4.29
N ALA A 142 -20.83 -13.25 3.38
CA ALA A 142 -22.11 -12.65 3.73
C ALA A 142 -23.03 -13.61 4.49
N ARG A 143 -23.05 -14.90 4.13
CA ARG A 143 -23.84 -15.93 4.82
C ARG A 143 -23.37 -16.18 6.25
N ALA A 144 -22.08 -15.98 6.52
CA ALA A 144 -21.51 -16.10 7.86
C ALA A 144 -21.70 -14.84 8.74
N GLN A 145 -22.51 -13.87 8.31
CA GLN A 145 -22.70 -12.60 9.04
C GLN A 145 -23.15 -12.79 10.48
N ASP A 146 -24.05 -13.73 10.74
CA ASP A 146 -24.51 -14.02 12.10
C ASP A 146 -23.40 -14.58 13.00
N GLU A 147 -22.29 -15.04 12.44
CA GLU A 147 -21.12 -15.53 13.18
C GLU A 147 -20.10 -14.41 13.37
N TRP A 148 -19.60 -13.82 12.28
CA TRP A 148 -18.52 -12.83 12.39
C TRP A 148 -18.99 -11.51 13.02
N SER A 149 -20.25 -11.10 12.84
CA SER A 149 -20.74 -9.84 13.43
C SER A 149 -20.79 -9.88 14.97
N LYS A 150 -20.93 -11.07 15.57
CA LYS A 150 -20.89 -11.28 17.03
C LYS A 150 -19.50 -11.04 17.62
N THR A 151 -18.45 -11.13 16.81
CA THR A 151 -17.07 -10.88 17.25
C THR A 151 -16.76 -9.39 17.41
N TRP A 152 -17.60 -8.52 16.86
CA TRP A 152 -17.40 -7.07 16.91
C TRP A 152 -17.91 -6.48 18.23
N PRO A 153 -17.30 -5.40 18.75
CA PRO A 153 -17.78 -4.71 19.94
C PRO A 153 -19.25 -4.29 19.83
N THR A 154 -20.00 -4.40 20.92
CA THR A 154 -21.41 -3.98 20.96
C THR A 154 -21.56 -2.47 20.94
N ASN A 155 -20.60 -1.74 21.52
CA ASN A 155 -20.52 -0.30 21.43
C ASN A 155 -20.28 0.14 19.98
N VAL A 156 -21.11 1.06 19.49
CA VAL A 156 -21.00 1.61 18.12
C VAL A 156 -19.68 2.34 17.92
N GLU A 157 -19.19 3.03 18.94
CA GLU A 157 -17.92 3.75 18.86
C GLU A 157 -16.74 2.80 18.68
N ASP A 158 -16.77 1.64 19.35
CA ASP A 158 -15.66 0.69 19.33
C ASP A 158 -15.66 -0.19 18.08
N ARG A 159 -16.80 -0.31 17.37
CA ARG A 159 -16.86 -0.99 16.06
C ARG A 159 -16.61 -0.04 14.87
N ALA A 160 -16.62 1.27 15.08
CA ALA A 160 -16.51 2.25 14.01
C ALA A 160 -15.06 2.49 13.58
N PHE A 161 -14.86 2.79 12.29
CA PHE A 161 -13.60 3.38 11.83
C PHE A 161 -13.58 4.87 12.18
N ARG A 162 -12.86 5.20 13.25
CA ARG A 162 -12.82 6.56 13.82
C ARG A 162 -11.58 7.31 13.34
N VAL A 163 -11.78 8.55 12.91
CA VAL A 163 -10.71 9.49 12.53
C VAL A 163 -10.86 10.74 13.36
N ASP A 164 -9.88 11.03 14.22
CA ASP A 164 -9.86 12.23 15.06
C ASP A 164 -9.51 13.48 14.24
N TYR A 165 -8.44 13.39 13.43
CA TYR A 165 -8.05 14.49 12.55
C TYR A 165 -7.29 14.01 11.31
N VAL A 166 -7.26 14.89 10.30
CA VAL A 166 -6.34 14.82 9.15
C VAL A 166 -5.63 16.16 9.07
N LYS A 167 -4.31 16.13 8.89
CA LYS A 167 -3.49 17.33 8.71
C LYS A 167 -2.56 17.13 7.52
N MET A 168 -2.40 18.18 6.72
CA MET A 168 -1.55 18.20 5.53
C MET A 168 -0.67 19.45 5.57
N TRP A 169 0.59 19.29 5.17
CA TRP A 169 1.58 20.35 5.13
C TRP A 169 2.39 20.23 3.85
N GLU A 170 2.84 21.37 3.35
CA GLU A 170 3.82 21.45 2.26
C GLU A 170 5.06 22.22 2.74
N ARG A 171 6.22 21.90 2.16
CA ARG A 171 7.46 22.63 2.45
C ARG A 171 7.43 23.93 1.65
N CYS A 172 7.59 25.06 2.34
CA CYS A 172 7.80 26.37 1.73
C CYS A 172 9.24 26.54 1.25
#